data_AF-A0A2D5YKV5-F1
#
_entry.id   AF-A0A2D5YKV5-F1
#
_cell.length_a   1.000
_cell.length_b   1.000
_cell.length_c   1.000
_cell.angle_alpha   90.00
_cell.angle_beta   90.00
_cell.angle_gamma   90.00
#
_symmetry.space_group_name_H-M   'P 1'
#
loop_
_entity.id
_entity.type
_entity.pdbx_description
1 polymer ?
#
loop_
_entity_poly.entity_id
_entity_poly.type
_entity_poly.pdbx_seq_one_letter_code
_entity_poly.pdbx_strand_id
1 'polypeptide(L)'
;MKHKLHLKLLFTILLVPSIYAGTLLQCLAKEEDYYAKLKYTGPNYKLNQIMIEQITSLGNLSLNKGYDRKICKNASFPSLRLLEQLLLKERGLFDFDPENKLQEITFEALLDKSGNIFISYLTSLQATYSVPGCLEKKIPEVAVLLERYLYLETSVDRETLDGPRSFITSLFEKLSDKDILKDCTKPQ
;
A
#
# COMPACT_ATOMS: atom_id res chain seq x y z
N MET A 1 -71.03 8.97 7.57
CA MET A 1 -70.20 10.15 7.88
C MET A 1 -68.82 9.95 7.29
N LYS A 2 -68.29 10.99 6.64
CA LYS A 2 -67.05 10.99 5.85
C LYS A 2 -65.83 11.00 6.77
N HIS A 3 -64.86 10.12 6.52
CA HIS A 3 -63.46 10.44 6.77
C HIS A 3 -62.60 9.89 5.63
N LYS A 4 -62.44 10.73 4.60
CA LYS A 4 -61.24 10.72 3.75
C LYS A 4 -60.14 11.39 4.57
N LEU A 5 -59.08 10.67 4.91
CA LEU A 5 -57.84 11.31 5.38
C LEU A 5 -56.63 10.56 4.83
N HIS A 6 -56.06 11.18 3.81
CA HIS A 6 -54.71 11.08 3.29
C HIS A 6 -53.75 10.11 3.99
N LEU A 7 -53.52 8.94 3.38
CA LEU A 7 -52.32 8.12 3.60
C LEU A 7 -51.39 8.26 2.37
N LYS A 8 -50.94 9.48 2.11
CA LYS A 8 -49.83 9.78 1.18
C LYS A 8 -48.73 10.48 1.98
N LEU A 9 -48.05 9.73 2.86
CA LEU A 9 -46.83 10.20 3.50
C LEU A 9 -46.00 9.02 4.00
N LEU A 10 -45.47 8.22 3.08
CA LEU A 10 -44.44 7.23 3.42
C LEU A 10 -43.50 7.00 2.24
N PHE A 11 -42.89 8.08 1.73
CA PHE A 11 -41.85 8.00 0.71
C PHE A 11 -40.77 9.06 0.93
N THR A 12 -40.28 9.17 2.17
CA THR A 12 -39.23 10.13 2.53
C THR A 12 -38.37 9.60 3.68
N ILE A 13 -37.93 8.35 3.60
CA ILE A 13 -36.96 7.81 4.56
C ILE A 13 -35.89 7.05 3.77
N LEU A 14 -34.64 7.56 3.88
CA LEU A 14 -33.35 6.94 3.52
C LEU A 14 -32.81 7.15 2.09
N LEU A 15 -32.61 8.42 1.71
CA LEU A 15 -31.37 8.78 1.00
C LEU A 15 -30.42 9.39 2.03
N VAL A 16 -29.90 8.55 2.92
CA VAL A 16 -28.68 8.90 3.64
C VAL A 16 -27.56 8.59 2.66
N PRO A 17 -26.79 9.58 2.16
CA PRO A 17 -25.52 9.24 1.55
C PRO A 17 -24.68 8.65 2.68
N SER A 18 -24.51 7.34 2.69
CA SER A 18 -23.49 6.67 3.48
C SER A 18 -22.17 7.26 3.00
N ILE A 19 -21.67 8.30 3.69
CA ILE A 19 -20.28 8.72 3.60
C ILE A 19 -19.50 7.59 4.24
N TYR A 20 -19.34 6.49 3.50
CA TYR A 20 -18.53 5.37 3.91
C TYR A 20 -17.09 5.86 3.80
N ALA A 21 -16.55 6.33 4.92
CA ALA A 21 -15.11 6.46 5.06
C ALA A 21 -14.53 5.06 4.83
N GLY A 22 -13.97 4.86 3.64
CA GLY A 22 -13.47 3.56 3.25
C GLY A 22 -12.31 3.17 4.16
N THR A 23 -12.41 2.04 4.85
CA THR A 23 -11.28 1.51 5.62
C THR A 23 -10.10 1.21 4.69
N LEU A 24 -8.86 1.20 5.21
CA LEU A 24 -7.67 0.79 4.44
C LEU A 24 -7.89 -0.53 3.71
N LEU A 25 -8.48 -1.51 4.40
CA LEU A 25 -8.77 -2.83 3.85
C LEU A 25 -9.70 -2.77 2.64
N GLN A 26 -10.72 -1.89 2.65
CA GLN A 26 -11.59 -1.70 1.50
C GLN A 26 -10.86 -1.07 0.31
N CYS A 27 -9.90 -0.19 0.56
CA CYS A 27 -9.08 0.37 -0.51
C CYS A 27 -8.17 -0.70 -1.14
N LEU A 28 -7.50 -1.49 -0.29
CA LEU A 28 -6.66 -2.59 -0.75
C LEU A 28 -7.46 -3.65 -1.50
N ALA A 29 -8.68 -3.98 -1.03
CA ALA A 29 -9.57 -4.91 -1.72
C ALA A 29 -10.03 -4.40 -3.10
N LYS A 30 -10.20 -3.08 -3.28
CA LYS A 30 -10.49 -2.50 -4.60
C LYS A 30 -9.32 -2.61 -5.56
N GLU A 31 -8.09 -2.43 -5.06
CA GLU A 31 -6.87 -2.67 -5.84
C GLU A 31 -6.74 -4.17 -6.20
N GLU A 32 -7.06 -5.08 -5.28
CA GLU A 32 -7.10 -6.52 -5.54
C GLU A 32 -8.09 -6.86 -6.66
N ASP A 33 -9.32 -6.35 -6.57
CA ASP A 33 -10.38 -6.53 -7.56
C ASP A 33 -9.98 -5.96 -8.93
N TYR A 34 -9.28 -4.83 -8.97
CA TYR A 34 -8.72 -4.28 -10.20
C TYR A 34 -7.76 -5.27 -10.87
N TYR A 35 -6.81 -5.84 -10.12
CA TYR A 35 -5.88 -6.83 -10.66
C TYR A 35 -6.58 -8.12 -11.07
N ALA A 36 -7.55 -8.60 -10.29
CA ALA A 36 -8.33 -9.79 -10.60
C ALA A 36 -9.12 -9.64 -11.91
N LYS A 37 -9.76 -8.49 -12.14
CA LYS A 37 -10.47 -8.17 -13.40
C LYS A 37 -9.53 -8.16 -14.60
N LEU A 38 -8.31 -7.67 -14.42
CA LEU A 38 -7.27 -7.71 -15.44
C LEU A 38 -6.63 -9.09 -15.61
N LYS A 39 -6.96 -10.07 -14.75
CA LYS A 39 -6.27 -11.37 -14.66
C LYS A 39 -4.75 -11.21 -14.48
N TYR A 40 -4.33 -10.12 -13.86
CA TYR A 40 -2.93 -9.80 -13.65
C TYR A 40 -2.43 -10.49 -12.38
N THR A 41 -1.36 -11.28 -12.50
CA THR A 41 -0.76 -12.04 -11.39
C THR A 41 0.67 -11.59 -11.07
N GLY A 42 1.05 -10.38 -11.48
CA GLY A 42 2.43 -9.90 -11.35
C GLY A 42 2.74 -9.26 -9.98
N PRO A 43 3.93 -8.62 -9.86
CA PRO A 43 4.47 -8.13 -8.60
C PRO A 43 3.54 -7.20 -7.82
N ASN A 44 2.80 -6.31 -8.50
CA ASN A 44 1.88 -5.40 -7.80
C ASN A 44 0.68 -6.14 -7.18
N TYR A 45 0.18 -7.19 -7.84
CA TYR A 45 -0.90 -8.01 -7.29
C TYR A 45 -0.42 -8.77 -6.06
N LYS A 46 0.79 -9.33 -6.14
CA LYS A 46 1.38 -10.03 -5.00
C LYS A 46 1.65 -9.10 -3.81
N LEU A 47 2.13 -7.89 -4.07
CA LEU A 47 2.31 -6.86 -3.06
C LEU A 47 0.97 -6.52 -2.38
N ASN A 48 -0.09 -6.32 -3.16
CA ASN A 48 -1.41 -6.06 -2.63
C ASN A 48 -1.92 -7.19 -1.71
N GLN A 49 -1.76 -8.46 -2.11
CA GLN A 49 -2.13 -9.60 -1.27
C GLN A 49 -1.35 -9.63 0.06
N ILE A 50 -0.04 -9.37 0.01
CA ILE A 50 0.79 -9.26 1.22
C ILE A 50 0.26 -8.14 2.12
N MET A 51 -0.04 -6.97 1.56
CA MET A 51 -0.57 -5.84 2.33
C MET A 51 -1.93 -6.15 2.97
N ILE A 52 -2.83 -6.82 2.26
CA ILE A 52 -4.12 -7.27 2.82
C ILE A 52 -3.89 -8.20 4.01
N GLU A 53 -3.01 -9.18 3.88
CA GLU A 53 -2.66 -10.11 4.95
C GLU A 53 -2.10 -9.37 6.17
N GLN A 54 -1.11 -8.49 5.96
CA GLN A 54 -0.48 -7.72 7.04
C GLN A 54 -1.50 -6.81 7.75
N ILE A 55 -2.34 -6.09 7.01
CA ILE A 55 -3.36 -5.20 7.61
C ILE A 55 -4.45 -5.99 8.32
N THR A 56 -4.86 -7.14 7.80
CA THR A 56 -5.86 -7.99 8.47
C THR A 56 -5.33 -8.49 9.83
N SER A 57 -4.03 -8.77 9.92
CA SER A 57 -3.39 -9.19 11.18
C SER A 57 -3.37 -8.10 12.27
N LEU A 58 -3.43 -6.82 11.89
CA LEU A 58 -3.51 -5.69 12.83
C LEU A 58 -4.92 -5.52 13.45
N GLY A 59 -5.92 -6.18 12.89
CA GLY A 59 -7.32 -6.04 13.30
C GLY A 59 -7.97 -4.74 12.79
N ASN A 60 -9.06 -4.34 13.44
CA ASN A 60 -9.85 -3.17 13.04
C ASN A 60 -9.17 -1.85 13.46
N LEU A 61 -8.06 -1.51 12.81
CA LEU A 61 -7.42 -0.20 12.95
C LEU A 61 -7.95 0.79 11.92
N SER A 62 -8.25 2.01 12.37
CA SER A 62 -8.57 3.11 11.47
C SER A 62 -7.29 3.82 11.05
N LEU A 63 -7.14 4.05 9.75
CA LEU A 63 -6.14 4.98 9.23
C LEU A 63 -6.44 6.37 9.79
N ASN A 64 -5.40 7.05 10.24
CA ASN A 64 -5.50 8.47 10.51
C ASN A 64 -5.93 9.20 9.21
N LYS A 65 -6.86 10.16 9.33
CA LYS A 65 -7.50 10.86 8.21
C LYS A 65 -6.52 11.47 7.20
N GLY A 66 -5.33 11.89 7.65
CA GLY A 66 -4.29 12.41 6.77
C GLY A 66 -3.72 11.36 5.81
N TYR A 67 -3.60 10.12 6.27
CA TYR A 67 -3.03 9.01 5.51
C TYR A 67 -4.04 8.32 4.60
N ASP A 68 -5.33 8.31 4.95
CA ASP A 68 -6.40 7.83 4.04
C ASP A 68 -6.33 8.53 2.66
N ARG A 69 -6.12 9.85 2.65
CA ARG A 69 -6.01 10.57 1.38
C ARG A 69 -4.75 10.20 0.60
N LYS A 70 -3.61 10.06 1.30
CA LYS A 70 -2.30 9.75 0.70
C LYS A 70 -2.25 8.34 0.13
N ILE A 71 -2.82 7.36 0.84
CA ILE A 71 -2.74 5.94 0.49
C ILE A 71 -3.91 5.53 -0.42
N CYS A 72 -5.12 6.02 -0.15
CA CYS A 72 -6.33 5.48 -0.80
C CYS A 72 -6.90 6.38 -1.91
N LYS A 73 -7.02 7.69 -1.67
CA LYS A 73 -7.77 8.58 -2.58
C LYS A 73 -6.95 9.09 -3.76
N ASN A 74 -5.67 9.37 -3.55
CA ASN A 74 -4.80 9.99 -4.54
C ASN A 74 -3.81 9.00 -5.17
N ALA A 75 -3.97 7.70 -4.93
CA ALA A 75 -3.02 6.67 -5.34
C ALA A 75 -3.61 5.74 -6.39
N SER A 76 -2.89 5.57 -7.50
CA SER A 76 -3.18 4.51 -8.48
C SER A 76 -2.85 3.11 -7.95
N PHE A 77 -1.99 3.03 -6.93
CA PHE A 77 -1.48 1.79 -6.34
C PHE A 77 -1.45 1.89 -4.80
N PRO A 78 -2.59 1.69 -4.12
CA PRO A 78 -2.68 1.79 -2.67
C PRO A 78 -1.68 0.93 -1.90
N SER A 79 -1.46 -0.32 -2.31
CA SER A 79 -0.49 -1.23 -1.68
C SER A 79 0.94 -0.69 -1.73
N LEU A 80 1.34 -0.12 -2.87
CA LEU A 80 2.65 0.50 -3.05
C LEU A 80 2.79 1.76 -2.17
N ARG A 81 1.74 2.58 -2.07
CA ARG A 81 1.76 3.77 -1.19
C ARG A 81 1.73 3.43 0.29
N LEU A 82 1.05 2.35 0.68
CA LEU A 82 1.11 1.83 2.04
C LEU A 82 2.54 1.40 2.39
N LEU A 83 3.20 0.64 1.51
CA LEU A 83 4.59 0.24 1.71
C LEU A 83 5.53 1.44 1.84
N GLU A 84 5.33 2.49 1.04
CA GLU A 84 6.08 3.75 1.18
C GLU A 84 5.96 4.30 2.60
N GLN A 85 4.75 4.38 3.14
CA GLN A 85 4.54 4.94 4.48
C GLN A 85 5.13 4.06 5.59
N LEU A 86 5.11 2.73 5.43
CA LEU A 86 5.74 1.80 6.37
C LEU A 86 7.26 1.99 6.38
N LEU A 87 7.90 2.13 5.21
CA LEU A 87 9.34 2.39 5.10
C LEU A 87 9.74 3.77 5.63
N LEU A 88 8.85 4.75 5.51
CA LEU A 88 9.03 6.08 6.11
C LEU A 88 8.85 6.08 7.64
N LYS A 89 8.54 4.91 8.24
CA LYS A 89 8.36 4.71 9.69
C LYS A 89 7.36 5.68 10.30
N GLU A 90 6.30 5.97 9.56
CA GLU A 90 5.26 6.91 10.00
C GLU A 90 4.40 6.27 11.09
N ARG A 91 4.82 6.43 12.36
CA ARG A 91 4.11 5.85 13.52
C ARG A 91 2.67 6.34 13.68
N GLY A 92 2.34 7.50 13.10
CA GLY A 92 0.99 8.06 13.08
C GLY A 92 0.07 7.51 12.00
N LEU A 93 0.39 6.37 11.38
CA LEU A 93 -0.43 5.77 10.32
C LEU A 93 -1.82 5.39 10.82
N PHE A 94 -1.87 4.80 12.00
CA PHE A 94 -3.08 4.25 12.60
C PHE A 94 -3.40 4.95 13.92
N ASP A 95 -4.69 5.06 14.21
CA ASP A 95 -5.17 5.43 15.52
C ASP A 95 -5.29 4.15 16.35
N PHE A 96 -4.35 3.93 17.28
CA PHE A 96 -4.30 2.73 18.13
C PHE A 96 -5.26 2.84 19.32
N ASP A 97 -5.86 1.72 19.69
CA ASP A 97 -6.58 1.61 20.96
C ASP A 97 -5.57 1.51 22.11
N PRO A 98 -5.52 2.46 23.07
CA PRO A 98 -4.57 2.44 24.17
C PRO A 98 -4.72 1.22 25.09
N GLU A 99 -5.88 0.54 25.09
CA GLU A 99 -6.11 -0.68 25.84
C GLU A 99 -5.58 -1.93 25.11
N ASN A 100 -5.30 -1.83 23.81
CA ASN A 100 -4.89 -2.95 22.96
C ASN A 100 -3.41 -2.84 22.53
N LYS A 101 -2.51 -3.09 23.47
CA LYS A 101 -1.04 -3.12 23.22
C LYS A 101 -0.61 -4.11 22.13
N LEU A 102 -1.42 -5.13 21.85
CA LEU A 102 -1.11 -6.11 20.81
C LEU A 102 -1.10 -5.46 19.42
N GLN A 103 -1.95 -4.45 19.18
CA GLN A 103 -1.99 -3.74 17.90
C GLN A 103 -0.69 -2.97 17.64
N GLU A 104 -0.18 -2.28 18.66
CA GLU A 104 1.09 -1.54 18.57
C GLU A 104 2.27 -2.50 18.32
N ILE A 105 2.35 -3.60 19.08
CA ILE A 105 3.40 -4.62 18.89
C ILE A 105 3.34 -5.22 17.48
N THR A 106 2.14 -5.54 17.00
CA THR A 106 1.96 -6.11 15.66
C THR A 106 2.32 -5.09 14.57
N PHE A 107 2.02 -3.81 14.79
CA PHE A 107 2.40 -2.74 13.87
C PHE A 107 3.91 -2.51 13.84
N GLU A 108 4.58 -2.49 15.00
CA GLU A 108 6.04 -2.41 15.05
C GLU A 108 6.70 -3.60 14.34
N ALA A 109 6.17 -4.82 14.51
CA ALA A 109 6.63 -5.99 13.76
C ALA A 109 6.40 -5.85 12.24
N LEU A 110 5.34 -5.15 11.81
CA LEU A 110 5.12 -4.84 10.40
C LEU A 110 6.12 -3.81 9.87
N LEU A 111 6.42 -2.77 10.64
CA LEU A 111 7.47 -1.80 10.30
C LEU A 111 8.81 -2.51 10.11
N ASP A 112 9.16 -3.44 11.00
CA ASP A 112 10.41 -4.20 10.93
C ASP A 112 10.47 -5.10 9.68
N LYS A 113 9.34 -5.66 9.26
CA LYS A 113 9.24 -6.49 8.04
C LYS A 113 9.19 -5.69 6.74
N SER A 114 8.84 -4.41 6.80
CA SER A 114 8.56 -3.59 5.61
C SER A 114 9.74 -3.55 4.63
N GLY A 115 10.97 -3.56 5.14
CA GLY A 115 12.16 -3.62 4.28
C GLY A 115 12.28 -4.91 3.49
N ASN A 116 12.06 -6.05 4.14
CA ASN A 116 12.09 -7.35 3.46
C ASN A 116 10.95 -7.46 2.43
N ILE A 117 9.77 -6.92 2.75
CA ILE A 117 8.65 -6.85 1.80
C ILE A 117 9.05 -6.02 0.56
N PHE A 118 9.71 -4.88 0.78
CA PHE A 118 10.16 -4.01 -0.31
C PHE A 118 11.22 -4.66 -1.20
N ILE A 119 12.22 -5.31 -0.60
CA ILE A 119 13.25 -6.03 -1.36
C ILE A 119 12.62 -7.16 -2.17
N SER A 120 11.73 -7.96 -1.56
CA SER A 120 11.00 -9.02 -2.27
C SER A 120 10.18 -8.48 -3.44
N TYR A 121 9.55 -7.32 -3.27
CA TYR A 121 8.84 -6.62 -4.34
C TYR A 121 9.77 -6.17 -5.47
N LEU A 122 10.92 -5.56 -5.16
CA LEU A 122 11.91 -5.14 -6.16
C LEU A 122 12.47 -6.34 -6.93
N THR A 123 12.84 -7.42 -6.25
CA THR A 123 13.30 -8.67 -6.88
C THR A 123 12.22 -9.25 -7.80
N SER A 124 10.96 -9.23 -7.37
CA SER A 124 9.84 -9.69 -8.19
C SER A 124 9.64 -8.82 -9.43
N LEU A 125 9.77 -7.49 -9.33
CA LEU A 125 9.76 -6.59 -10.48
C LEU A 125 10.88 -6.94 -11.47
N GLN A 126 12.12 -7.06 -10.99
CA GLN A 126 13.27 -7.40 -11.83
C GLN A 126 13.08 -8.73 -12.57
N ALA A 127 12.51 -9.74 -11.89
CA ALA A 127 12.23 -11.04 -12.49
C ALA A 127 11.19 -10.99 -13.63
N THR A 128 10.36 -9.94 -13.68
CA THR A 128 9.39 -9.75 -14.78
C THR A 128 9.96 -9.00 -15.99
N TYR A 129 11.15 -8.40 -15.87
CA TYR A 129 11.75 -7.63 -16.95
C TYR A 129 12.64 -8.50 -17.84
N SER A 130 12.55 -8.26 -19.15
CA SER A 130 13.36 -8.97 -20.16
C SER A 130 14.78 -8.41 -20.28
N VAL A 131 15.01 -7.20 -19.76
CA VAL A 131 16.31 -6.50 -19.84
C VAL A 131 17.02 -6.59 -18.48
N PRO A 132 18.17 -7.28 -18.40
CA PRO A 132 18.95 -7.38 -17.17
C PRO A 132 19.37 -6.02 -16.62
N GLY A 133 19.16 -5.85 -15.32
CA GLY A 133 19.52 -4.64 -14.59
C GLY A 133 18.69 -3.40 -14.98
N CYS A 134 17.55 -3.57 -15.68
CA CYS A 134 16.77 -2.43 -16.17
C CYS A 134 16.23 -1.56 -15.04
N LEU A 135 15.83 -2.19 -13.93
CA LEU A 135 15.28 -1.49 -12.78
C LEU A 135 16.34 -0.58 -12.15
N GLU A 136 17.55 -1.07 -11.91
CA GLU A 136 18.67 -0.28 -11.39
C GLU A 136 19.08 0.85 -12.36
N LYS A 137 19.08 0.60 -13.66
CA LYS A 137 19.44 1.59 -14.68
C LYS A 137 18.42 2.73 -14.75
N LYS A 138 17.12 2.41 -14.65
CA LYS A 138 16.03 3.40 -14.73
C LYS A 138 15.78 4.09 -13.40
N ILE A 139 16.05 3.41 -12.29
CA ILE A 139 15.89 3.91 -10.92
C ILE A 139 17.19 3.64 -10.15
N PRO A 140 18.20 4.52 -10.27
CA PRO A 140 19.50 4.34 -9.61
C PRO A 140 19.41 4.18 -8.09
N GLU A 141 18.37 4.76 -7.46
CA GLU A 141 18.06 4.56 -6.05
C GLU A 141 17.86 3.08 -5.67
N VAL A 142 17.36 2.25 -6.59
CA VAL A 142 17.22 0.80 -6.37
C VAL A 142 18.58 0.13 -6.26
N ALA A 143 19.56 0.55 -7.08
CA ALA A 143 20.90 -0.03 -7.05
C ALA A 143 21.56 0.18 -5.68
N VAL A 144 21.52 1.42 -5.19
CA VAL A 144 22.06 1.81 -3.87
C VAL A 144 21.39 1.01 -2.75
N LEU A 145 20.08 0.78 -2.86
CA LEU A 145 19.31 0.12 -1.83
C LEU A 145 19.55 -1.40 -1.80
N LEU A 146 19.60 -2.05 -2.97
CA LEU A 146 19.94 -3.47 -3.07
C LEU A 146 21.38 -3.75 -2.64
N GLU A 147 22.31 -2.86 -3.00
CA GLU A 147 23.69 -2.94 -2.56
C GLU A 147 23.78 -2.91 -1.03
N ARG A 148 23.16 -1.92 -0.38
CA ARG A 148 23.11 -1.83 1.09
C ARG A 148 22.49 -3.08 1.73
N TYR A 149 21.41 -3.58 1.15
CA TYR A 149 20.74 -4.78 1.65
C TYR A 149 21.64 -6.02 1.58
N LEU A 150 22.32 -6.24 0.46
CA LEU A 150 23.25 -7.37 0.26
C LEU A 150 24.45 -7.31 1.19
N TYR A 151 24.99 -6.11 1.46
CA TYR A 151 26.12 -5.96 2.39
C TYR A 151 25.75 -6.20 3.87
N LEU A 152 24.47 -6.12 4.22
CA LEU A 152 23.99 -6.24 5.60
C LEU A 152 23.40 -7.63 5.91
N GLU A 153 23.80 -8.63 5.12
CA GLU A 153 23.35 -10.05 5.06
C GLU A 153 23.13 -10.83 6.38
N THR A 154 23.35 -10.24 7.57
CA THR A 154 23.22 -10.91 8.87
C THR A 154 22.21 -10.29 9.85
N SER A 155 21.73 -9.08 9.61
CA SER A 155 20.66 -8.48 10.41
C SER A 155 20.14 -7.27 9.63
N VAL A 156 19.08 -7.48 8.84
CA VAL A 156 18.31 -6.38 8.26
C VAL A 156 17.55 -5.71 9.41
N ASP A 157 18.31 -5.08 10.29
CA ASP A 157 17.77 -4.25 11.33
C ASP A 157 17.20 -2.99 10.68
N ARG A 158 16.20 -2.47 11.37
CA ARG A 158 15.38 -1.27 11.11
C ARG A 158 16.06 -0.13 10.36
N GLU A 159 17.38 0.00 10.43
CA GLU A 159 18.19 1.14 9.98
C GLU A 159 18.71 1.03 8.53
N THR A 160 18.60 -0.14 7.91
CA THR A 160 19.23 -0.43 6.60
C THR A 160 18.61 0.36 5.43
N LEU A 161 17.31 0.65 5.51
CA LEU A 161 16.57 1.41 4.52
C LEU A 161 16.34 2.87 4.94
N ASP A 162 17.02 3.33 5.99
CA ASP A 162 16.98 4.74 6.41
C ASP A 162 17.76 5.61 5.42
N GLY A 163 17.13 5.85 4.28
CA GLY A 163 17.45 6.96 3.41
C GLY A 163 16.80 8.25 3.92
N PRO A 164 17.28 9.43 3.48
CA PRO A 164 16.51 10.66 3.64
C PRO A 164 15.07 10.42 3.16
N ARG A 165 14.08 10.96 3.84
CA ARG A 165 12.67 10.83 3.44
C ARG A 165 12.46 11.12 1.94
N SER A 166 13.16 12.12 1.41
CA SER A 166 13.14 12.48 -0.01
C SER A 166 13.66 11.38 -0.94
N PHE A 167 14.63 10.57 -0.50
CA PHE A 167 15.13 9.41 -1.25
C PHE A 167 14.04 8.34 -1.39
N ILE A 168 13.38 7.97 -0.29
CA ILE A 168 12.30 6.97 -0.31
C ILE A 168 11.12 7.48 -1.14
N THR A 169 10.70 8.73 -0.96
CA THR A 169 9.59 9.28 -1.75
C THR A 169 9.92 9.34 -3.25
N SER A 170 11.13 9.79 -3.65
CA SER A 170 11.57 9.78 -5.06
C SER A 170 11.54 8.37 -5.66
N LEU A 171 12.02 7.38 -4.92
CA LEU A 171 12.02 5.98 -5.31
C LEU A 171 10.59 5.48 -5.58
N PHE A 172 9.66 5.72 -4.66
CA PHE A 172 8.27 5.29 -4.80
C PHE A 172 7.51 6.05 -5.90
N GLU A 173 7.82 7.33 -6.12
CA GLU A 173 7.29 8.08 -7.26
C GLU A 173 7.67 7.41 -8.59
N LYS A 174 8.95 7.09 -8.78
CA LYS A 174 9.45 6.41 -9.99
C LYS A 174 8.88 5.01 -10.16
N LEU A 175 8.75 4.24 -9.07
CA LEU A 175 8.15 2.90 -9.09
C LEU A 175 6.66 2.94 -9.45
N SER A 176 5.97 4.04 -9.14
CA SER A 176 4.56 4.23 -9.51
C SER A 176 4.36 4.76 -10.94
N ASP A 177 5.44 5.17 -11.62
CA ASP A 177 5.41 5.67 -12.98
C ASP A 177 5.53 4.52 -14.00
N LYS A 178 4.43 4.25 -14.71
CA LYS A 178 4.37 3.21 -15.75
C LYS A 178 5.27 3.53 -16.95
N ASP A 179 5.56 4.81 -17.22
CA ASP A 179 6.33 5.23 -18.38
C ASP A 179 7.84 5.00 -18.20
N ILE A 180 8.34 5.09 -16.97
CA ILE A 180 9.78 4.88 -16.69
C ILE A 180 10.18 3.43 -16.97
N LEU A 181 9.28 2.48 -16.70
CA LEU A 181 9.57 1.04 -16.70
C LEU A 181 9.07 0.32 -17.96
N LYS A 182 8.36 1.01 -18.87
CA LYS A 182 7.81 0.40 -20.09
C LYS A 182 8.87 -0.26 -20.98
N ASP A 183 10.06 0.34 -21.05
CA ASP A 183 11.17 -0.16 -21.87
C ASP A 183 11.82 -1.42 -21.29
N CYS A 184 11.54 -1.76 -20.03
CA CYS A 184 12.10 -2.95 -19.38
C CYS A 184 11.42 -4.27 -19.82
N THR A 185 10.31 -4.18 -20.56
CA THR A 185 9.50 -5.33 -20.99
C THR A 185 9.74 -5.75 -22.45
N LYS A 186 10.57 -5.00 -23.19
CA LYS A 186 10.95 -5.32 -24.56
C LYS A 186 12.41 -5.76 -24.57
N PRO A 187 12.76 -6.97 -25.03
CA PRO A 187 14.15 -7.31 -25.30
C PRO A 187 14.70 -6.35 -26.37
N GLN A 188 15.90 -5.82 -26.17
CA GLN A 188 16.64 -5.05 -27.18
C GLN A 188 17.12 -5.97 -28.30
#